data_AF-A0A7V9PVP9-F1
#
_entry.id   AF-A0A7V9PVP9-F1
#
_cell.length_a   1.000
_cell.length_b   1.000
_cell.length_c   1.000
_cell.angle_alpha   90.00
_cell.angle_beta   90.00
_cell.angle_gamma   90.00
#
_symmetry.space_group_name_H-M   'P 1'
#
loop_
_entity.id
_entity.type
_entity.pdbx_description
1 polymer ?
#
loop_
_entity_poly.entity_id
_entity_poly.type
_entity_poly.pdbx_seq_one_letter_code
_entity_poly.pdbx_strand_id
1 'polypeptide(L)'
;MAAVTRLVTVVDIDDQTMPAELRDAPVVDGPAPDGVEPAVAPTTSGPYLDDPREMSVSALHLAVLDDGRRLTLLDDRGWAAHGPPDIWRRTSVKEIESNARTVVGPDEPYGSHSQADMQADHWAYLAGILREQGVLVDAEELSRLPHDVELSERLRTRITPT
;
A
#
# COMPACT_ATOMS: atom_id res chain seq x y z
N MET A 1 27.23 16.57 4.45
CA MET A 1 25.80 16.25 4.60
C MET A 1 25.60 14.92 3.91
N ALA A 2 24.86 14.00 4.52
CA ALA A 2 24.63 12.69 3.95
C ALA A 2 23.71 12.82 2.73
N ALA A 3 24.09 12.23 1.59
CA ALA A 3 23.33 12.29 0.34
C ALA A 3 22.36 11.11 0.24
N VAL A 4 21.20 11.31 -0.39
CA VAL A 4 20.28 10.21 -0.70
C VAL A 4 20.83 9.43 -1.90
N THR A 5 20.97 8.12 -1.76
CA THR A 5 21.57 7.25 -2.79
C THR A 5 20.54 6.43 -3.56
N ARG A 6 19.42 6.08 -2.90
CA ARG A 6 18.30 5.35 -3.49
C ARG A 6 17.05 5.47 -2.64
N LEU A 7 15.93 5.10 -3.25
CA LEU A 7 14.65 4.89 -2.59
C LEU A 7 14.42 3.38 -2.39
N VAL A 8 13.80 3.02 -1.27
CA VAL A 8 13.41 1.65 -0.96
C VAL A 8 11.96 1.64 -0.50
N THR A 9 11.14 0.76 -1.06
CA THR A 9 9.82 0.44 -0.49
C THR A 9 9.87 -0.94 0.15
N VAL A 10 9.64 -0.99 1.45
CA VAL A 10 9.49 -2.25 2.18
C VAL A 10 8.01 -2.64 2.17
N VAL A 11 7.71 -3.86 1.72
CA VAL A 11 6.34 -4.38 1.64
C VAL A 11 6.19 -5.55 2.61
N ASP A 12 5.15 -5.51 3.44
CA ASP A 12 4.79 -6.58 4.37
C ASP A 12 3.30 -6.91 4.31
N ILE A 13 2.92 -8.07 4.84
CA ILE A 13 1.53 -8.43 5.09
C ILE A 13 0.97 -7.42 6.08
N ASP A 14 -0.16 -6.83 5.72
CA ASP A 14 -0.89 -5.94 6.62
C ASP A 14 -1.86 -6.77 7.46
N ASP A 15 -1.53 -6.90 8.74
CA ASP A 15 -2.35 -7.62 9.72
C ASP A 15 -3.57 -6.80 10.17
N GLN A 16 -3.77 -5.57 9.65
CA GLN A 16 -5.03 -4.82 9.80
C GLN A 16 -6.13 -5.57 9.04
N THR A 17 -6.75 -6.52 9.71
CA THR A 17 -7.95 -7.18 9.23
C THR A 17 -9.01 -6.11 9.03
N MET A 18 -9.50 -5.93 7.79
CA MET A 18 -10.63 -5.04 7.50
C MET A 18 -11.73 -5.28 8.54
N PRO A 19 -12.25 -4.23 9.22
CA PRO A 19 -13.36 -4.39 10.13
C PRO A 19 -14.50 -5.11 9.41
N ALA A 20 -15.08 -6.14 10.04
CA ALA A 20 -16.18 -6.91 9.45
C ALA A 20 -17.34 -6.01 8.96
N GLU A 21 -17.50 -4.84 9.56
CA GLU A 21 -18.48 -3.81 9.19
C GLU A 21 -18.31 -3.27 7.74
N LEU A 22 -17.09 -3.25 7.20
CA LEU A 22 -16.82 -2.84 5.82
C LEU A 22 -16.99 -4.00 4.82
N ARG A 23 -16.84 -5.25 5.27
CA ARG A 23 -17.05 -6.46 4.46
C ARG A 23 -18.54 -6.80 4.27
N ASP A 24 -19.34 -6.58 5.32
CA ASP A 24 -20.79 -6.82 5.32
C ASP A 24 -21.61 -5.58 4.95
N ALA A 25 -20.96 -4.48 4.52
CA ALA A 25 -21.67 -3.34 3.99
C ALA A 25 -22.51 -3.81 2.79
N PRO A 26 -23.86 -3.72 2.85
CA PRO A 26 -24.67 -4.13 1.72
C PRO A 26 -24.26 -3.29 0.52
N VAL A 27 -24.08 -3.92 -0.64
CA VAL A 27 -24.05 -3.20 -1.92
C VAL A 27 -25.40 -2.51 -2.02
N VAL A 28 -25.46 -1.23 -1.64
CA VAL A 28 -26.67 -0.44 -1.67
C VAL A 28 -26.91 -0.08 -3.13
N ASP A 29 -27.69 -0.91 -3.81
CA ASP A 29 -28.36 -0.48 -5.03
C ASP A 29 -29.87 -0.50 -4.77
N GLY A 30 -30.37 0.65 -4.29
CA GLY A 30 -31.79 0.93 -4.07
C GLY A 30 -32.27 0.90 -2.61
N PRO A 31 -33.28 1.72 -2.25
CA PRO A 31 -33.78 1.77 -0.88
C PRO A 31 -34.72 0.59 -0.60
N ALA A 32 -34.50 -0.13 0.52
CA ALA A 32 -35.48 -1.07 1.04
C ALA A 32 -36.33 -0.40 2.15
N PRO A 33 -37.66 -0.60 2.13
CA PRO A 33 -38.64 0.26 2.81
C PRO A 33 -38.99 -0.16 4.26
N ASP A 34 -39.73 0.72 4.95
CA ASP A 34 -40.34 0.50 6.27
C ASP A 34 -41.19 -0.80 6.33
N GLY A 35 -40.90 -1.67 7.30
CA GLY A 35 -41.72 -2.87 7.60
C GLY A 35 -40.94 -4.14 7.96
N VAL A 36 -39.97 -4.05 8.87
CA VAL A 36 -39.14 -5.17 9.35
C VAL A 36 -39.98 -6.32 9.96
N GLU A 37 -39.78 -7.55 9.47
CA GLU A 37 -39.86 -8.76 10.31
C GLU A 37 -38.46 -9.41 10.40
N PRO A 38 -38.04 -9.90 11.58
CA PRO A 38 -36.65 -10.28 11.82
C PRO A 38 -36.37 -11.78 11.63
N ALA A 39 -35.06 -12.04 11.52
CA ALA A 39 -34.35 -13.25 11.95
C ALA A 39 -34.31 -14.46 11.00
N VAL A 40 -33.23 -14.52 10.22
CA VAL A 40 -32.41 -15.73 10.17
C VAL A 40 -31.11 -15.42 10.92
N ALA A 41 -30.86 -16.17 11.99
CA ALA A 41 -29.66 -16.01 12.80
C ALA A 41 -28.40 -16.18 11.92
N PRO A 42 -27.40 -15.28 12.01
CA PRO A 42 -26.12 -15.59 11.41
C PRO A 42 -25.56 -16.80 12.16
N THR A 43 -25.27 -17.84 11.38
CA THR A 43 -24.41 -18.93 11.84
C THR A 43 -23.16 -18.30 12.41
N THR A 44 -22.90 -18.55 13.69
CA THR A 44 -21.65 -18.20 14.36
C THR A 44 -20.50 -18.86 13.62
N SER A 45 -19.97 -18.18 12.61
CA SER A 45 -18.60 -18.39 12.17
C SER A 45 -17.71 -17.87 13.29
N GLY A 46 -16.82 -18.73 13.77
CA GLY A 46 -15.86 -18.45 14.83
C GLY A 46 -14.88 -17.33 14.45
N PRO A 47 -13.79 -17.14 15.23
CA PRO A 47 -12.88 -16.01 15.05
C PRO A 47 -12.46 -15.94 13.58
N TYR A 48 -12.67 -14.77 12.95
CA TYR A 48 -12.38 -14.51 11.55
C TYR A 48 -10.88 -14.70 11.29
N LEU A 49 -10.50 -15.95 11.02
CA LEU A 49 -9.23 -16.32 10.43
C LEU A 49 -9.15 -15.65 9.05
N ASP A 50 -7.95 -15.19 8.69
CA ASP A 50 -7.54 -14.75 7.36
C ASP A 50 -8.47 -15.31 6.26
N ASP A 51 -9.35 -14.47 5.69
CA ASP A 51 -10.12 -14.92 4.52
C ASP A 51 -9.09 -15.21 3.44
N PRO A 52 -8.96 -16.47 2.98
CA PRO A 52 -7.94 -16.83 2.01
C PRO A 52 -8.16 -16.16 0.64
N ARG A 53 -9.31 -15.51 0.43
CA ARG A 53 -9.65 -14.70 -0.74
C ARG A 53 -9.20 -13.25 -0.65
N GLU A 54 -8.74 -12.81 0.52
CA GLU A 54 -8.31 -11.44 0.76
C GLU A 54 -6.79 -11.35 0.95
N MET A 55 -6.24 -10.28 0.40
CA MET A 55 -4.85 -9.90 0.53
C MET A 55 -4.81 -8.44 0.98
N SER A 56 -4.15 -8.17 2.10
CA SER A 56 -3.82 -6.80 2.53
C SER A 56 -2.31 -6.70 2.73
N VAL A 57 -1.72 -5.62 2.24
CA VAL A 57 -0.28 -5.35 2.39
C VAL A 57 -0.03 -3.89 2.71
N SER A 58 1.00 -3.64 3.50
CA SER A 58 1.51 -2.32 3.85
C SER A 58 2.78 -2.02 3.05
N ALA A 59 3.03 -0.74 2.77
CA ALA A 59 4.17 -0.26 2.01
C ALA A 59 4.84 0.91 2.74
N LEU A 60 6.01 0.65 3.33
CA LEU A 60 6.84 1.67 3.96
C LEU A 60 7.87 2.20 2.95
N HIS A 61 7.73 3.46 2.55
CA HIS A 61 8.64 4.11 1.63
C HIS A 61 9.75 4.87 2.36
N LEU A 62 11.00 4.62 1.97
CA LEU A 62 12.20 5.07 2.66
C LEU A 62 13.20 5.70 1.69
N ALA A 63 13.92 6.70 2.16
CA ALA A 63 15.16 7.19 1.54
C ALA A 63 16.37 6.51 2.21
N VAL A 64 17.33 6.04 1.42
CA VAL A 64 18.59 5.48 1.92
C VAL A 64 19.72 6.47 1.70
N LEU A 65 20.40 6.83 2.77
CA LEU A 65 21.53 7.75 2.73
C LEU A 65 22.85 7.02 2.45
N ASP A 66 23.87 7.75 2.01
CA ASP A 66 25.23 7.25 1.80
C ASP A 66 25.90 6.69 3.07
N ASP A 67 25.49 7.18 4.25
CA ASP A 67 25.89 6.67 5.56
C ASP A 67 25.12 5.41 5.99
N GLY A 68 24.21 4.91 5.14
CA GLY A 68 23.43 3.69 5.35
C GLY A 68 22.17 3.89 6.18
N ARG A 69 21.91 5.08 6.73
CA ARG A 69 20.64 5.36 7.43
C ARG A 69 19.47 5.29 6.46
N ARG A 70 18.33 4.83 6.98
CA ARG A 70 17.04 4.82 6.28
C ARG A 70 16.13 5.84 6.94
N LEU A 71 15.60 6.76 6.15
CA LEU A 71 14.67 7.81 6.59
C LEU A 71 13.28 7.54 6.04
N THR A 72 12.25 7.65 6.88
CA THR A 72 10.86 7.44 6.45
C THR A 72 10.39 8.58 5.57
N LEU A 73 9.79 8.23 4.44
CA LEU A 73 9.11 9.15 3.53
C LEU A 73 7.60 9.00 3.66
N LEU A 74 7.09 7.77 3.52
CA LEU A 74 5.66 7.45 3.63
C LEU A 74 5.51 6.15 4.42
N ASP A 75 4.66 6.12 5.43
CA ASP A 75 4.37 4.94 6.26
C ASP A 75 2.88 4.58 6.30
N ASP A 76 2.06 5.32 5.56
CA ASP A 76 0.61 5.22 5.50
C ASP A 76 0.11 4.54 4.20
N ARG A 77 1.03 3.95 3.42
CA ARG A 77 0.72 3.35 2.12
C ARG A 77 0.51 1.85 2.24
N GLY A 78 -0.24 1.32 1.28
CA GLY A 78 -0.62 -0.08 1.21
C GLY A 78 -1.72 -0.29 0.18
N TRP A 79 -2.14 -1.54 0.02
CA TRP A 79 -3.31 -1.87 -0.78
C TRP A 79 -3.94 -3.17 -0.32
N ALA A 80 -5.23 -3.31 -0.62
CA ALA A 80 -5.96 -4.56 -0.48
C ALA A 80 -6.37 -5.10 -1.85
N ALA A 81 -6.52 -6.41 -1.95
CA ALA A 81 -7.07 -7.09 -3.12
C ALA A 81 -7.94 -8.27 -2.70
N HIS A 82 -8.98 -8.52 -3.49
CA HIS A 82 -9.87 -9.66 -3.34
C HIS A 82 -9.74 -10.58 -4.56
N GLY A 83 -9.84 -11.88 -4.35
CA GLY A 83 -9.64 -12.85 -5.41
C GLY A 83 -10.03 -14.29 -5.04
N PRO A 84 -9.54 -15.28 -5.80
CA PRO A 84 -9.71 -16.69 -5.46
C PRO A 84 -9.11 -17.03 -4.07
N PRO A 85 -9.51 -18.16 -3.43
CA PRO A 85 -8.96 -18.59 -2.13
C PRO A 85 -7.44 -18.83 -2.11
N ASP A 86 -6.79 -18.82 -3.26
CA ASP A 86 -5.35 -18.94 -3.41
C ASP A 86 -4.71 -17.63 -3.89
N ILE A 87 -5.36 -16.47 -3.71
CA ILE A 87 -4.88 -15.15 -4.20
C ILE A 87 -3.40 -14.93 -3.90
N TRP A 88 -2.97 -15.16 -2.66
CA TRP A 88 -1.57 -15.05 -2.25
C TRP A 88 -0.61 -15.88 -3.10
N ARG A 89 -0.97 -17.11 -3.48
CA ARG A 89 -0.15 -18.01 -4.31
C ARG A 89 -0.17 -17.65 -5.79
N ARG A 90 -1.15 -16.85 -6.22
CA ARG A 90 -1.28 -16.38 -7.61
C ARG A 90 -0.58 -15.04 -7.82
N THR A 91 -0.45 -14.24 -6.76
CA THR A 91 0.26 -12.96 -6.80
C THR A 91 1.76 -13.21 -6.93
N SER A 92 2.34 -12.68 -8.01
CA SER A 92 3.80 -12.79 -8.23
C SER A 92 4.58 -11.72 -7.48
N VAL A 93 5.87 -11.97 -7.21
CA VAL A 93 6.79 -10.95 -6.68
C VAL A 93 6.78 -9.70 -7.58
N LYS A 94 6.82 -9.88 -8.90
CA LYS A 94 6.81 -8.77 -9.87
C LYS A 94 5.55 -7.91 -9.77
N GLU A 95 4.41 -8.54 -9.50
CA GLU A 95 3.13 -7.83 -9.33
C GLU A 95 3.14 -7.00 -8.04
N ILE A 96 3.62 -7.56 -6.93
CA ILE A 96 3.80 -6.83 -5.67
C ILE A 96 4.76 -5.65 -5.86
N GLU A 97 5.89 -5.88 -6.53
CA GLU A 97 6.87 -4.83 -6.82
C GLU A 97 6.31 -3.71 -7.71
N SER A 98 5.45 -4.05 -8.66
CA SER A 98 4.77 -3.07 -9.50
C SER A 98 3.78 -2.25 -8.67
N ASN A 99 2.91 -2.91 -7.90
CA ASN A 99 1.90 -2.25 -7.08
C ASN A 99 2.54 -1.38 -5.99
N ALA A 100 3.62 -1.85 -5.37
CA ALA A 100 4.38 -1.08 -4.38
C ALA A 100 4.88 0.24 -4.95
N ARG A 101 5.38 0.25 -6.20
CA ARG A 101 5.82 1.49 -6.87
C ARG A 101 4.66 2.40 -7.23
N THR A 102 3.51 1.82 -7.58
CA THR A 102 2.29 2.60 -7.86
C THR A 102 1.78 3.30 -6.59
N VAL A 103 1.61 2.59 -5.47
CA VAL A 103 0.97 3.17 -4.26
C VAL A 103 1.81 4.20 -3.51
N VAL A 104 3.13 4.12 -3.64
CA VAL A 104 4.07 5.12 -3.10
C VAL A 104 4.43 6.18 -4.14
N GLY A 105 3.93 6.06 -5.36
CA GLY A 105 4.21 6.96 -6.46
C GLY A 105 3.28 8.18 -6.50
N PRO A 106 3.40 9.01 -7.53
CA PRO A 106 2.51 10.13 -7.77
C PRO A 106 1.06 9.66 -7.92
N ASP A 107 0.13 10.42 -7.34
CA ASP A 107 -1.30 10.15 -7.49
C ASP A 107 -1.76 10.34 -8.95
N GLU A 108 -2.91 9.76 -9.30
CA GLU A 108 -3.50 9.91 -10.63
C GLU A 108 -3.96 11.36 -10.89
N PRO A 109 -3.91 11.83 -12.15
CA PRO A 109 -4.38 13.16 -12.51
C PRO A 109 -5.87 13.34 -12.19
N TYR A 110 -6.23 14.50 -11.63
CA TYR A 110 -7.61 14.84 -11.33
C TYR A 110 -7.92 16.30 -11.65
N GLY A 111 -9.17 16.56 -12.03
CA GLY A 111 -9.62 17.91 -12.40
C GLY A 111 -8.81 18.47 -13.57
N SER A 112 -8.12 19.59 -13.35
CA SER A 112 -7.25 20.24 -14.34
C SER A 112 -5.78 19.86 -14.23
N HIS A 113 -5.39 19.02 -13.27
CA HIS A 113 -3.99 18.61 -13.10
C HIS A 113 -3.61 17.60 -14.18
N SER A 114 -2.43 17.78 -14.75
CA SER A 114 -1.81 16.83 -15.65
C SER A 114 -0.98 15.80 -14.87
N GLN A 115 -0.57 14.72 -15.54
CA GLN A 115 0.38 13.76 -14.97
C GLN A 115 1.72 14.42 -14.56
N ALA A 116 2.13 15.47 -15.27
CA ALA A 116 3.36 16.18 -14.94
C ALA A 116 3.23 16.98 -13.63
N ASP A 117 2.06 17.59 -13.40
CA ASP A 117 1.78 18.32 -12.17
C ASP A 117 1.78 17.37 -10.96
N MET A 118 1.09 16.23 -11.08
CA MET A 118 1.06 15.21 -10.02
C MET A 118 2.46 14.68 -9.69
N GLN A 119 3.31 14.47 -10.70
CA GLN A 119 4.70 14.07 -10.49
C GLN A 119 5.50 15.15 -9.76
N ALA A 120 5.39 16.41 -10.20
CA ALA A 120 6.12 17.52 -9.59
C ALA A 120 5.75 17.70 -8.12
N ASP A 121 4.46 17.68 -7.80
CA ASP A 121 3.95 17.82 -6.43
C ASP A 121 4.39 16.64 -5.56
N HIS A 122 4.33 15.42 -6.08
CA HIS A 122 4.78 14.22 -5.38
C HIS A 122 6.26 14.31 -4.98
N TRP A 123 7.15 14.60 -5.93
CA TRP A 123 8.58 14.68 -5.63
C TRP A 123 8.95 15.86 -4.74
N ALA A 124 8.26 17.00 -4.90
CA ALA A 124 8.42 18.16 -4.02
C ALA A 124 8.00 17.83 -2.57
N TYR A 125 6.92 17.07 -2.39
CA TYR A 125 6.46 16.62 -1.09
C TYR A 125 7.49 15.72 -0.40
N LEU A 126 8.03 14.71 -1.09
CA LEU A 126 9.04 13.80 -0.53
C LEU A 126 10.34 14.54 -0.18
N ALA A 127 10.79 15.48 -1.02
CA ALA A 127 11.93 16.33 -0.72
C ALA A 127 11.67 17.23 0.50
N GLY A 128 10.44 17.70 0.68
CA GLY A 128 10.00 18.43 1.87
C GLY A 128 10.17 17.63 3.16
N ILE A 129 9.73 16.36 3.16
CA ILE A 129 9.87 15.43 4.29
C ILE A 129 11.35 15.21 4.66
N LEU A 130 12.21 15.03 3.66
CA LEU A 130 13.65 14.85 3.91
C LEU A 130 14.31 16.11 4.49
N ARG A 131 13.88 17.29 4.02
CA ARG A 131 14.37 18.56 4.55
C ARG A 131 14.00 18.75 6.01
N GLU A 132 12.80 18.36 6.42
CA GLU A 132 12.39 18.37 7.84
C GLU A 132 13.25 17.45 8.70
N GLN A 133 13.76 16.37 8.11
CA GLN A 133 14.71 15.44 8.73
C GLN A 133 16.18 15.88 8.60
N GLY A 134 16.44 17.08 8.07
CA GLY A 134 17.78 17.68 7.95
C GLY A 134 18.59 17.23 6.74
N VAL A 135 17.95 16.61 5.73
CA VAL A 135 18.58 16.20 4.46
C VAL A 135 18.08 17.09 3.33
N LEU A 136 18.99 17.81 2.67
CA LEU A 136 18.67 18.63 1.51
C LEU A 136 18.89 17.82 0.23
N VAL A 137 17.83 17.66 -0.57
CA VAL A 137 17.85 17.02 -1.88
C VAL A 137 16.84 17.72 -2.78
N ASP A 138 17.17 17.86 -4.07
CA ASP A 138 16.24 18.43 -5.04
C ASP A 138 15.20 17.38 -5.48
N ALA A 139 13.95 17.79 -5.68
CA ALA A 139 12.87 16.90 -6.12
C ALA A 139 13.21 16.20 -7.45
N GLU A 140 13.84 16.92 -8.38
CA GLU A 140 14.27 16.38 -9.67
C GLU A 140 15.38 15.33 -9.51
N GLU A 141 16.33 15.55 -8.61
CA GLU A 141 17.37 14.57 -8.27
C GLU A 141 16.75 13.32 -7.64
N LEU A 142 15.85 13.51 -6.66
CA LEU A 142 15.15 12.44 -5.97
C LEU A 142 14.38 11.54 -6.95
N SER A 143 13.70 12.13 -7.95
CA SER A 143 12.92 11.41 -8.97
C SER A 143 13.75 10.48 -9.87
N ARG A 144 15.07 10.70 -9.93
CA ARG A 144 16.00 9.94 -10.79
C ARG A 144 16.73 8.84 -10.03
N LEU A 145 16.59 8.79 -8.71
CA LEU A 145 17.26 7.79 -7.91
C LEU A 145 16.72 6.39 -8.21
N PRO A 146 17.56 5.35 -8.11
CA PRO A 146 17.10 3.97 -8.14
C PRO A 146 16.01 3.73 -7.08
N HIS A 147 15.01 2.93 -7.44
CA HIS A 147 13.93 2.53 -6.53
C HIS A 147 13.83 1.02 -6.40
N ASP A 148 14.35 0.52 -5.27
CA ASP A 148 14.31 -0.89 -4.90
C ASP A 148 13.01 -1.21 -4.13
N VAL A 149 12.53 -2.46 -4.24
CA VAL A 149 11.41 -2.95 -3.44
C VAL A 149 11.87 -4.17 -2.65
N GLU A 150 11.68 -4.12 -1.34
CA GLU A 150 12.07 -5.16 -0.39
C GLU A 150 10.82 -5.85 0.18
N LEU A 151 10.57 -7.10 -0.20
CA LEU A 151 9.49 -7.90 0.40
C LEU A 151 9.96 -8.54 1.71
N SER A 152 9.13 -8.47 2.75
CA SER A 152 9.36 -9.17 4.01
C SER A 152 9.46 -10.69 3.82
N GLU A 153 10.14 -11.39 4.74
CA GLU A 153 10.22 -12.85 4.70
C GLU A 153 8.84 -13.51 4.84
N ARG A 154 7.95 -12.93 5.65
CA ARG A 154 6.56 -13.38 5.81
C ARG A 154 5.83 -13.32 4.48
N LEU A 155 5.90 -12.18 3.80
CA LEU A 155 5.27 -11.97 2.50
C LEU A 155 5.83 -12.93 1.44
N ARG A 156 7.16 -13.06 1.35
CA ARG A 156 7.83 -13.99 0.42
C ARG A 156 7.40 -15.43 0.64
N THR A 157 7.33 -15.87 1.90
CA THR A 157 6.89 -17.21 2.28
C THR A 157 5.42 -17.43 1.91
N ARG A 158 4.58 -16.40 2.05
CA ARG A 158 3.15 -16.47 1.77
C ARG A 158 2.83 -16.62 0.29
N ILE A 159 3.60 -15.99 -0.58
CA ILE A 159 3.36 -15.97 -2.04
C ILE A 159 4.12 -17.05 -2.83
N THR A 160 5.16 -17.64 -2.23
CA THR A 160 5.91 -18.72 -2.88
C THR A 160 5.14 -20.04 -2.73
N PRO A 161 4.84 -20.75 -3.83
CA PRO A 161 4.23 -22.07 -3.71
C PRO A 161 5.22 -23.05 -3.07
N THR A 162 4.81 -23.65 -1.94
CA THR A 162 5.46 -24.83 -1.35
C THR A 162 5.43 -26.01 -2.32
#